data_AF-A0A1Z9A9R3-F1
#
_entry.id   AF-A0A1Z9A9R3-F1
#
_cell.length_a   1.000
_cell.length_b   1.000
_cell.length_c   1.000
_cell.angle_alpha   90.00
_cell.angle_beta   90.00
_cell.angle_gamma   90.00
#
_symmetry.space_group_name_H-M   'P 1'
#
loop_
_entity.id
_entity.type
_entity.pdbx_description
1 polymer ?
#
loop_
_entity_poly.entity_id
_entity_poly.type
_entity_poly.pdbx_seq_one_letter_code
_entity_poly.pdbx_strand_id
1 'polypeptide(L)' 'MALVHRDKISLRSDAVREVVALRYAWANDPKANLTNKEGLPVSPFRSDDWDDYFKLLIEKE' A
#
# COMPACT_ATOMS: atom_id res chain seq x y z
N MET A 1 -3.97 -6.03 -11.41
CA MET A 1 -4.41 -4.78 -12.08
C MET A 1 -4.95 -3.81 -11.04
N ALA A 2 -4.66 -2.52 -11.17
CA ALA A 2 -5.25 -1.47 -10.35
C ALA A 2 -6.13 -0.56 -11.23
N LEU A 3 -7.27 -0.12 -10.69
CA LEU A 3 -8.21 0.80 -11.33
C LEU A 3 -8.38 2.02 -10.42
N VAL A 4 -8.26 3.22 -10.99
CA VAL A 4 -8.46 4.48 -10.26
C VAL A 4 -9.80 5.06 -10.67
N HIS A 5 -10.67 5.32 -9.69
CA HIS A 5 -11.96 5.97 -9.90
C HIS A 5 -12.18 7.07 -8.86
N ARG A 6 -12.17 8.34 -9.32
CA ARG A 6 -12.30 9.53 -8.49
C ARG A 6 -11.27 9.58 -7.36
N ASP A 7 -11.67 9.19 -6.17
CA ASP A 7 -10.96 9.19 -4.89
C ASP A 7 -10.66 7.78 -4.40
N LYS A 8 -10.98 6.74 -5.20
CA LYS A 8 -10.79 5.33 -4.86
C LYS A 8 -9.84 4.64 -5.81
N ILE A 9 -9.08 3.69 -5.26
CA ILE A 9 -8.24 2.76 -6.00
C ILE A 9 -8.73 1.35 -5.69
N SER A 10 -9.02 0.57 -6.73
CA SER A 10 -9.42 -0.83 -6.61
C SER A 10 -8.34 -1.72 -7.20
N LEU A 11 -8.02 -2.82 -6.52
CA LEU A 11 -7.02 -3.78 -6.98
C LEU A 11 -7.66 -5.15 -7.24
N ARG A 12 -7.19 -5.82 -8.28
CA ARG A 12 -7.53 -7.20 -8.60
C ARG A 12 -6.25 -8.00 -8.84
N SER A 13 -6.20 -9.21 -8.29
CA SER A 13 -5.16 -10.19 -8.56
C SER A 13 -5.80 -11.57 -8.71
N ASP A 14 -5.59 -12.23 -9.84
CA ASP A 14 -6.12 -13.59 -10.04
C ASP A 14 -5.35 -14.64 -9.21
N ALA A 15 -4.15 -14.29 -8.74
CA ALA A 15 -3.32 -15.13 -7.88
C ALA A 15 -3.68 -15.04 -6.38
N VAL A 16 -4.43 -14.01 -5.97
CA VAL A 16 -4.77 -13.76 -4.56
C VAL A 16 -6.28 -13.95 -4.38
N ARG A 17 -6.67 -15.07 -3.78
CA ARG A 17 -8.09 -15.41 -3.57
C ARG A 17 -8.79 -14.51 -2.56
N GLU A 18 -8.09 -14.13 -1.49
CA GLU A 18 -8.60 -13.25 -0.44
C GLU A 18 -7.59 -12.13 -0.20
N VAL A 19 -8.00 -10.89 -0.46
CA VAL A 19 -7.16 -9.70 -0.29
C VAL A 19 -7.31 -9.20 1.14
N VAL A 20 -6.29 -9.41 1.96
CA VAL A 20 -6.25 -8.94 3.37
C VAL A 20 -5.58 -7.58 3.53
N ALA A 21 -4.68 -7.22 2.62
CA ALA A 21 -3.87 -6.00 2.71
C ALA A 21 -3.35 -5.58 1.33
N LEU A 22 -3.11 -4.28 1.17
CA LEU A 22 -2.50 -3.66 -0.01
C LEU A 22 -1.25 -2.90 0.41
N ARG A 23 -0.23 -2.91 -0.43
CA ARG A 23 1.00 -2.13 -0.26
C ARG A 23 1.38 -1.47 -1.57
N TYR A 24 1.59 -0.16 -1.55
CA TYR A 24 2.03 0.62 -2.70
C TYR A 24 3.45 1.12 -2.46
N ALA A 25 4.31 1.00 -3.48
CA ALA A 25 5.70 1.46 -3.45
C ALA A 25 6.52 0.95 -2.23
N TRP A 26 6.40 -0.33 -1.88
CA TRP A 26 7.01 -0.93 -0.68
C TRP A 26 8.40 -1.55 -0.89
N ALA A 27 8.96 -1.45 -2.10
CA ALA A 27 10.31 -1.93 -2.40
C ALA A 27 11.36 -0.82 -2.20
N ASN A 28 12.65 -1.17 -2.19
CA ASN A 28 13.74 -0.21 -2.00
C ASN A 28 13.84 0.84 -3.11
N ASP A 29 13.51 0.46 -4.34
CA ASP A 29 13.45 1.36 -5.50
C ASP A 29 12.24 0.97 -6.38
N PRO A 30 11.02 1.32 -5.94
CA PRO A 30 9.82 0.93 -6.63
C PRO A 30 9.54 1.89 -7.79
N LYS A 31 9.07 1.34 -8.92
CA LYS A 31 8.46 2.18 -9.96
C LYS A 31 7.10 2.71 -9.48
N ALA A 32 7.12 3.84 -8.79
CA ALA A 32 5.93 4.55 -8.32
C ALA A 32 5.22 5.24 -9.50
N ASN A 33 4.00 4.82 -9.81
CA ASN A 33 3.25 5.25 -11.00
C ASN A 33 1.90 5.91 -10.68
N LEU A 34 1.66 6.27 -9.41
CA LEU A 34 0.46 6.96 -8.96
C LEU A 34 0.78 8.42 -8.62
N THR A 35 -0.01 9.33 -9.19
CA THR A 35 0.06 10.77 -8.93
C THR A 35 -1.29 11.31 -8.51
N ASN A 36 -1.29 12.40 -7.73
CA ASN A 36 -2.50 13.16 -7.43
C ASN A 36 -2.90 14.06 -8.63
N LYS A 37 -3.98 14.83 -8.47
CA LYS A 37 -4.49 15.74 -9.51
C LYS A 37 -3.50 16.86 -9.88
N GLU A 38 -2.58 17.20 -8.99
CA GLU A 38 -1.52 18.18 -9.20
C GLU A 38 -0.27 17.58 -9.87
N GLY A 39 -0.30 16.28 -10.21
CA GLY A 39 0.83 15.56 -10.81
C GLY A 39 1.93 15.19 -9.82
N LEU A 40 1.71 15.39 -8.52
CA LEU A 40 2.69 15.00 -7.49
C LEU A 40 2.60 13.50 -7.19
N PRO A 41 3.74 12.81 -7.01
CA PRO A 41 3.75 11.40 -6.62
C PRO A 41 3.00 11.16 -5.31
N VAL A 42 2.23 10.07 -5.25
CA VAL A 42 1.64 9.61 -4.00
C VAL A 42 2.72 8.94 -3.15
N SER A 43 2.78 9.30 -1.86
CA SER A 43 3.68 8.66 -0.89
C SER A 43 3.41 7.15 -0.79
N PRO A 44 4.42 6.30 -0.54
CA PRO A 44 4.21 4.90 -0.23
C PRO A 44 3.20 4.71 0.91
N PHE A 45 2.35 3.68 0.82
CA PHE A 45 1.34 3.40 1.84
C PHE A 45 0.99 1.91 1.92
N ARG A 46 0.38 1.52 3.04
CA ARG A 46 -0.23 0.21 3.28
C ARG A 46 -1.67 0.39 3.77
N SER A 47 -2.53 -0.60 3.52
CA SER A 47 -3.94 -0.57 3.96
C SER A 47 -4.20 -1.36 5.24
N ASP A 48 -3.18 -2.01 5.78
CA ASP A 48 -3.26 -2.84 6.96
C ASP A 48 -2.69 -2.11 8.18
N ASP A 49 -3.26 -2.39 9.34
CA ASP A 49 -2.87 -1.81 10.63
C ASP A 49 -1.97 -2.76 11.45
N TRP A 50 -1.23 -3.70 10.82
CA TRP A 50 -0.39 -4.60 11.59
C TRP A 50 0.71 -3.83 12.30
N ASP A 51 0.85 -4.06 13.61
CA ASP A 51 1.94 -3.51 14.39
C ASP A 51 3.27 -3.89 13.73
N ASP A 52 4.10 -2.88 13.49
CA ASP A 52 5.45 -3.14 13.04
C ASP A 52 6.15 -3.98 14.11
N TYR A 53 6.92 -4.98 13.69
CA TYR A 53 7.67 -5.86 14.61
C TYR A 53 8.49 -5.08 15.64
N PHE A 54 8.89 -3.85 15.31
CA PHE A 54 9.56 -2.92 16.23
C PHE A 54 8.72 -2.57 17.47
N LYS A 55 7.41 -2.44 17.32
CA LYS A 55 6.49 -2.11 18.42
C LYS A 55 6.34 -3.28 19.39
N LEU A 56 6.24 -4.50 18.85
CA LEU A 56 6.25 -5.75 19.63
C LEU A 56 7.55 -5.99 20.40
N LEU A 57 8.67 -5.41 19.93
CA LEU A 57 9.96 -5.49 20.61
C LEU A 57 10.11 -4.45 21.73
N ILE A 58 9.40 -3.33 21.67
CA ILE A 58 9.45 -2.26 22.67
C ILE A 58 8.38 -2.44 23.75
N GLU A 59 7.19 -2.94 23.43
CA GLU A 59 6.10 -3.15 24.39
C GLU A 59 6.23 -4.44 25.22
N LYS A 60 7.32 -5.20 25.04
CA LYS A 60 7.63 -6.41 25.82
C LYS A 60 8.63 -6.20 26.97
N GLU A 61 9.00 -4.96 27.26
CA GLU A 61 9.72 -4.58 28.50
C GLU A 61 8.78 -3.99 29.56
#